data_AF-R5IWB0-F1
#
_entry.id   AF-R5IWB0-F1
#
_cell.length_a   1.000
_cell.length_b   1.000
_cell.length_c   1.000
_cell.angle_alpha   90.00
_cell.angle_beta   90.00
_cell.angle_gamma   90.00
#
_symmetry.space_group_name_H-M   'P 1'
#
loop_
_entity.id
_entity.type
_entity.pdbx_description
1 polymer ?
#
loop_
_entity_poly.entity_id
_entity_poly.type
_entity_poly.pdbx_seq_one_letter_code
_entity_poly.pdbx_strand_id
1 'polypeptide(L)'
;MQFLIPANTKKSMLIFGAFTTFDLILFAVGIGATLLMLVIISPNTLLTAIIDLLPALICGFLVLPIPNYHNIRIVIQELYRFYTTRQRFIWKGWCVNDEYGESKQVHK
;
A
#
# COMPACT_ATOMS: atom_id res chain seq x y z
N MET A 1 -22.13 -20.80 1.07
CA MET A 1 -20.86 -21.52 0.83
C MET A 1 -19.75 -20.49 0.81
N GLN A 2 -18.99 -20.38 1.90
CA GLN A 2 -17.85 -19.48 1.99
C GLN A 2 -16.59 -20.32 1.85
N PHE A 3 -16.01 -20.32 0.65
CA PHE A 3 -14.76 -21.04 0.44
C PHE A 3 -13.67 -20.36 1.26
N LEU A 4 -13.02 -21.14 2.14
CA LEU A 4 -11.73 -20.79 2.74
C LEU A 4 -10.68 -20.86 1.63
N ILE A 5 -10.68 -19.87 0.73
CA ILE A 5 -9.62 -19.72 -0.26
C ILE A 5 -8.33 -19.55 0.55
N PRO A 6 -7.35 -20.47 0.43
CA PRO A 6 -6.16 -20.41 1.24
C PRO A 6 -5.44 -19.08 0.97
N ALA A 7 -4.89 -18.46 2.01
CA ALA A 7 -4.23 -17.15 1.92
C ALA A 7 -3.16 -17.08 0.81
N ASN A 8 -2.60 -18.23 0.42
CA ASN A 8 -1.61 -18.37 -0.64
C ASN A 8 -2.18 -18.20 -2.07
N THR A 9 -3.48 -18.43 -2.31
CA THR A 9 -4.09 -18.25 -3.65
C THR A 9 -4.28 -16.77 -4.00
N LYS A 10 -4.38 -15.88 -2.99
CA LYS A 10 -4.52 -14.43 -3.22
C LYS A 10 -3.27 -13.81 -3.88
N LYS A 11 -2.08 -14.37 -3.67
CA LYS A 11 -0.85 -13.91 -4.35
C LYS A 11 -0.89 -14.10 -5.87
N SER A 12 -1.61 -15.11 -6.37
CA SER A 12 -1.76 -15.35 -7.80
C SER A 12 -2.63 -14.32 -8.51
N MET A 13 -3.37 -13.48 -7.77
CA MET A 13 -4.22 -12.43 -8.32
C MET A 13 -3.44 -11.12 -8.57
N LEU A 14 -2.18 -11.04 -8.12
CA LEU A 14 -1.32 -9.88 -8.30
C LEU A 14 -0.67 -9.91 -9.69
N ILE A 15 -0.62 -8.76 -10.33
CA ILE A 15 0.07 -8.55 -11.60
C ILE A 15 1.57 -8.70 -11.34
N PHE A 16 2.22 -9.56 -12.12
CA PHE A 16 3.61 -10.02 -11.89
C PHE A 16 3.87 -10.62 -10.50
N GLY A 17 2.83 -11.07 -9.80
CA GLY A 17 2.95 -11.64 -8.45
C GLY A 17 3.27 -10.62 -7.35
N ALA A 18 3.27 -9.31 -7.66
CA ALA A 18 3.64 -8.26 -6.71
C ALA A 18 2.69 -7.05 -6.72
N PHE A 19 2.17 -6.64 -7.87
CA PHE A 19 1.45 -5.37 -8.01
C PHE A 19 -0.06 -5.55 -8.14
N THR A 20 -0.84 -4.66 -7.55
CA THR A 20 -2.27 -4.51 -7.85
C THR A 20 -2.48 -3.57 -9.03
N THR A 21 -3.66 -3.59 -9.64
CA THR A 21 -4.04 -2.60 -10.67
C THR A 21 -3.90 -1.16 -10.17
N PHE A 22 -4.25 -0.92 -8.90
CA PHE A 22 -4.09 0.40 -8.28
C PHE A 22 -2.62 0.83 -8.21
N ASP A 23 -1.73 -0.08 -7.85
CA ASP A 23 -0.29 0.21 -7.76
C ASP A 23 0.28 0.62 -9.12
N LEU A 24 -0.13 -0.07 -10.18
CA LEU A 24 0.29 0.28 -11.55
C LEU A 24 -0.24 1.63 -12.00
N ILE A 25 -1.50 1.95 -11.68
CA ILE A 25 -2.07 3.28 -11.98
C ILE A 25 -1.32 4.36 -11.22
N LEU A 26 -1.06 4.15 -9.92
CA LEU A 26 -0.31 5.11 -9.10
C LEU A 26 1.10 5.37 -9.66
N PHE A 27 1.80 4.30 -10.06
CA PHE A 27 3.12 4.41 -10.69
C PHE A 27 3.06 5.11 -12.05
N ALA A 28 2.09 4.75 -12.90
CA ALA A 28 1.91 5.38 -14.21
C ALA A 28 1.59 6.88 -14.10
N VAL A 29 0.75 7.29 -13.14
CA VAL A 29 0.45 8.70 -12.87
C VAL A 29 1.70 9.43 -12.40
N GLY A 30 2.52 8.84 -11.54
CA GLY A 30 3.80 9.42 -11.11
C GLY A 30 4.76 9.67 -12.27
N ILE A 31 4.91 8.69 -13.17
CA ILE A 31 5.72 8.83 -14.39
C ILE A 31 5.11 9.92 -15.30
N GLY A 32 3.81 9.88 -15.53
CA GLY A 32 3.11 10.86 -16.37
C GLY A 32 3.27 12.29 -15.86
N ALA A 33 3.17 12.49 -14.54
CA ALA A 33 3.40 13.78 -13.90
C ALA A 33 4.84 14.26 -14.08
N THR A 34 5.84 13.39 -13.90
CA THR A 34 7.25 13.73 -14.13
C THR A 34 7.52 14.09 -15.59
N LEU A 35 7.00 13.32 -16.56
CA LEU A 35 7.14 13.64 -17.98
C LEU A 35 6.51 14.99 -18.33
N LEU A 36 5.33 15.27 -17.77
CA LEU A 36 4.63 16.54 -17.98
C LEU A 36 5.41 17.71 -17.36
N MET A 37 5.96 17.55 -16.16
CA MET A 37 6.82 18.58 -15.52
C MET A 37 8.08 18.83 -16.34
N LEU A 38 8.77 17.80 -16.81
CA LEU A 38 9.97 17.95 -17.63
C LEU A 38 9.71 18.75 -18.93
N VAL A 39 8.57 18.51 -19.58
CA VAL A 39 8.19 19.23 -20.80
C VAL A 39 7.82 20.69 -20.51
N ILE A 40 7.02 20.94 -19.46
CA ILE A 40 6.55 22.29 -19.15
C ILE A 40 7.65 23.16 -18.55
N ILE A 41 8.44 22.62 -17.63
CA ILE A 41 9.45 23.39 -16.87
C ILE A 41 10.75 23.49 -17.65
N SER A 42 11.10 22.47 -18.45
CA SER A 42 12.35 22.42 -19.23
C SER A 42 13.58 22.78 -18.36
N PRO A 43 13.98 21.89 -17.43
CA PRO A 43 14.94 22.21 -16.39
C PRO A 43 16.33 22.58 -16.93
N ASN A 44 16.83 23.75 -16.55
CA ASN A 44 18.16 24.25 -16.92
C ASN A 44 19.24 23.98 -15.87
N THR A 45 18.84 23.45 -14.70
CA THR A 45 19.76 23.11 -13.62
C THR A 45 19.50 21.69 -13.12
N LEU A 46 20.52 21.08 -12.53
CA LEU A 46 20.41 19.74 -11.95
C LEU A 46 19.39 19.69 -10.81
N LEU A 47 19.28 20.75 -10.01
CA LEU A 47 18.31 20.82 -8.92
C LEU A 47 16.87 20.83 -9.44
N THR A 48 16.58 21.64 -10.47
CA THR A 48 15.25 21.65 -11.10
C THR A 48 14.89 20.32 -11.72
N ALA A 49 15.85 19.63 -12.36
CA ALA A 49 15.63 18.29 -12.89
C ALA A 49 15.30 17.28 -11.78
N ILE A 50 16.00 17.31 -10.64
CA ILE A 50 15.69 16.42 -9.51
C ILE A 50 14.26 16.65 -9.00
N ILE A 51 13.83 17.90 -8.89
CA ILE A 51 12.47 18.24 -8.47
C ILE A 51 11.44 17.65 -9.43
N ASP A 52 11.66 17.78 -10.74
CA ASP A 52 10.76 17.26 -11.77
C ASP A 52 10.66 15.72 -11.73
N LEU A 53 11.72 15.05 -11.28
CA LEU A 53 11.76 13.58 -11.07
C LEU A 53 11.07 13.12 -9.78
N LEU A 54 10.84 13.99 -8.79
CA LEU A 54 10.26 13.60 -7.49
C LEU A 54 8.94 12.85 -7.60
N PRO A 55 7.96 13.23 -8.43
CA PRO A 55 6.69 12.50 -8.55
C PRO A 55 6.89 11.02 -8.89
N ALA A 56 7.70 10.72 -9.91
CA ALA A 56 8.02 9.35 -10.30
C ALA A 56 8.77 8.59 -9.21
N LEU A 57 9.74 9.24 -8.54
CA LEU A 57 10.51 8.63 -7.46
C LEU A 57 9.64 8.29 -6.24
N ILE A 58 8.76 9.20 -5.82
CA ILE A 58 7.86 9.00 -4.68
C ILE A 58 6.83 7.92 -4.99
N CYS A 59 6.17 7.97 -6.14
CA CYS A 59 5.21 6.95 -6.55
C CYS A 59 5.87 5.58 -6.73
N GLY A 60 7.06 5.53 -7.32
CA GLY A 60 7.87 4.32 -7.44
C GLY A 60 8.18 3.73 -6.07
N PHE A 61 8.70 4.55 -5.14
CA PHE A 61 8.97 4.13 -3.78
C PHE A 61 7.74 3.57 -3.08
N LEU A 62 6.59 4.26 -3.13
CA LEU A 62 5.36 3.81 -2.46
C LEU A 62 4.84 2.45 -2.95
N VAL A 63 5.11 2.12 -4.22
CA VAL A 63 4.66 0.89 -4.88
C VAL A 63 5.65 -0.27 -4.70
N LEU A 64 6.87 -0.01 -4.20
CA LEU A 64 7.88 -1.07 -4.01
C LEU A 64 7.35 -2.20 -3.11
N PRO A 65 7.47 -3.47 -3.55
CA PRO A 65 7.08 -4.62 -2.73
C PRO A 65 8.11 -4.85 -1.62
N ILE A 66 7.64 -5.12 -0.41
CA ILE A 66 8.48 -5.39 0.77
C ILE A 66 8.09 -6.75 1.37
N PRO A 67 9.04 -7.56 1.88
CA PRO A 67 8.71 -8.80 2.57
C PRO A 67 7.72 -8.59 3.73
N ASN A 68 6.74 -9.48 3.86
CA ASN A 68 5.67 -9.45 4.87
C ASN A 68 4.59 -8.36 4.71
N TYR A 69 4.79 -7.39 3.82
CA TYR A 69 3.79 -6.38 3.47
C TYR A 69 3.50 -6.41 1.97
N HIS A 70 2.43 -5.75 1.54
CA HIS A 70 2.12 -5.67 0.11
C HIS A 70 3.04 -4.67 -0.60
N ASN A 71 3.14 -3.45 -0.06
CA ASN A 71 4.02 -2.39 -0.54
C ASN A 71 4.34 -1.39 0.58
N ILE A 72 5.23 -0.43 0.29
CA ILE A 72 5.63 0.62 1.23
C ILE A 72 4.45 1.48 1.68
N ARG A 73 3.50 1.77 0.78
CA ARG A 73 2.28 2.50 1.12
C ARG A 73 1.52 1.83 2.26
N ILE A 74 1.36 0.50 2.22
CA ILE A 74 0.65 -0.25 3.28
C ILE A 74 1.43 -0.18 4.60
N VAL A 75 2.76 -0.25 4.56
CA VAL A 75 3.59 -0.09 5.77
C VAL A 75 3.33 1.26 6.43
N ILE A 76 3.33 2.34 5.65
CA ILE A 76 3.09 3.70 6.17
C ILE A 76 1.66 3.81 6.74
N GLN A 77 0.67 3.21 6.09
CA GLN A 77 -0.72 3.21 6.56
C GLN A 77 -0.88 2.46 7.89
N GLU A 78 -0.28 1.28 8.01
CA GLU A 78 -0.31 0.50 9.26
C GLU A 78 0.44 1.21 10.39
N LEU A 79 1.59 1.81 10.08
CA LEU A 79 2.33 2.63 11.05
C LEU A 79 1.49 3.81 11.55
N TYR A 80 0.88 4.55 10.63
CA TYR A 80 0.01 5.68 10.97
C TYR A 80 -1.18 5.23 11.82
N ARG A 81 -1.84 4.13 11.43
CA ARG A 81 -2.97 3.55 12.17
C ARG A 81 -2.55 3.13 13.57
N PHE A 82 -1.40 2.51 13.72
CA PHE A 82 -0.87 2.08 15.02
C PHE A 82 -0.72 3.25 16.00
N TYR A 83 -0.17 4.38 15.53
CA TYR A 83 0.03 5.55 16.38
C TYR A 83 -1.25 6.36 16.63
N THR A 84 -2.19 6.37 15.69
CA THR A 84 -3.42 7.19 15.79
C THR A 84 -4.58 6.47 16.45
N THR A 85 -4.60 5.13 16.43
CA THR A 85 -5.67 4.34 17.04
C THR A 85 -5.28 3.82 18.43
N ARG A 86 -6.24 3.82 19.36
CA ARG A 86 -6.05 3.22 20.68
C ARG A 86 -5.95 1.71 20.51
N GLN A 87 -4.76 1.16 20.76
CA GLN A 87 -4.55 -0.28 20.74
C GLN A 87 -5.30 -0.92 21.92
N ARG A 88 -6.29 -1.77 21.64
CA ARG A 88 -6.96 -2.61 22.65
C ARG A 88 -6.55 -4.06 22.43
N PHE A 89 -5.57 -4.51 23.21
CA PHE A 89 -5.20 -5.92 23.25
C PHE A 89 -6.15 -6.64 24.20
N ILE A 90 -7.06 -7.44 23.65
CA ILE A 90 -7.97 -8.29 24.43
C ILE A 90 -7.36 -9.68 24.46
N TRP A 91 -6.91 -10.12 25.63
CA TRP A 91 -6.55 -11.53 25.83
C TRP A 91 -7.84 -12.35 25.86
N LYS A 92 -7.99 -13.25 24.89
CA LYS A 92 -9.20 -14.05 24.72
C LYS A 92 -9.25 -15.26 25.69
N GLY A 93 -8.11 -15.72 26.20
CA GLY A 93 -8.04 -16.89 27.06
C GLY A 93 -7.69 -18.18 26.31
N TRP A 94 -7.49 -19.27 27.05
CA TRP A 94 -7.07 -20.57 26.51
C TRP A 94 -8.25 -21.36 25.88
N CYS A 95 -9.50 -21.09 26.30
CA CYS A 95 -10.68 -21.82 25.85
C CYS A 95 -11.78 -20.88 25.31
N VAL A 96 -11.50 -20.14 24.23
CA VAL A 96 -12.55 -19.39 23.51
C VAL A 96 -13.30 -20.32 22.57
N ASN A 97 -14.59 -20.50 22.85
CA ASN A 97 -15.53 -21.24 22.02
C ASN A 97 -16.25 -20.35 20.99
N ASP A 98 -15.82 -19.10 20.79
CA ASP A 98 -16.46 -18.19 19.85
C ASP A 98 -16.22 -18.67 18.42
N GLU A 99 -17.18 -19.41 17.89
CA GLU A 99 -17.39 -19.60 16.46
C GLU A 99 -17.50 -18.23 15.80
N TYR A 100 -16.40 -17.72 15.21
CA TYR A 100 -16.30 -16.68 14.17
C TYR A 100 -17.51 -15.70 14.05
N GLY A 101 -17.95 -15.14 15.17
CA GLY A 101 -19.17 -14.36 15.28
C GLY A 101 -18.84 -12.97 15.75
N GLU A 102 -18.75 -12.05 14.79
CA GLU A 102 -18.85 -10.60 14.97
C GLU A 102 -18.02 -9.97 16.11
N SER A 103 -16.70 -9.92 15.95
CA SER A 103 -16.00 -8.68 16.31
C SER A 103 -16.11 -7.72 15.13
N LYS A 104 -17.34 -7.26 14.85
CA LYS A 104 -17.50 -6.10 13.98
C LYS A 104 -16.70 -4.97 14.61
N GLN A 105 -15.73 -4.51 13.85
CA GLN A 105 -15.03 -3.27 14.10
C GLN A 105 -16.11 -2.18 14.21
N VAL A 106 -16.46 -1.80 15.44
CA VAL A 106 -17.29 -0.62 15.70
C VAL A 106 -16.42 0.60 15.39
N HIS A 107 -16.34 0.93 14.11
CA HIS A 107 -15.98 2.24 13.62
C HIS A 107 -17.04 2.62 12.59
N LYS A 108 -18.03 3.36 13.08
CA LYS A 108 -18.84 4.26 12.27
C LYS A 108 -18.04 5.55 12.07
#